data_AF-A0A353WHT6-F1
#
_entry.id   AF-A0A353WHT6-F1
#
_cell.length_a   1.000
_cell.length_b   1.000
_cell.length_c   1.000
_cell.angle_alpha   90.00
_cell.angle_beta   90.00
_cell.angle_gamma   90.00
#
_symmetry.space_group_name_H-M   'P 1'
#
loop_
_entity.id
_entity.type
_entity.pdbx_description
1 polymer ?
#
loop_
_entity_poly.entity_id
_entity_poly.type
_entity_poly.pdbx_seq_one_letter_code
_entity_poly.pdbx_strand_id
1 'polypeptide(L)'
;MSFLNNSRYKGLSLAEMLITMTLISIIFIMSAPLIVMYKNKNGRDLSAVNCILNEAGNVTSNACIQAIANCKYNRQSACKNLMYYADNGTEPEKSAARGVLKATCDQEGKEACKCLLDMCKDNSALCDIAGSDNDAHYYLNLLLNSTNVGRFKISDIAKNYYSYGYSNIVSQADTIATGLTCCTDASPVACIVKGLSICIPTDPWKKFYDANATDIGQGIALGSGGNVYVAGKTYNSYYNMMILKLDSDGNIIWNRRIDSTTGQDHDVAYSIVLDSNENTYIAGYSYNTADVDDVIAILKLNSDGNVLWNKRLSSDFVQTAYDIVLDHTGSNIYVAGYMFTAGNVDSTDLVVLKVSSAGNVLWQKRYNNTSYANTQDYAFNVNIDTTGNIYVTGYTYIGTYTGRDAILLKLNPAGNVIWGKGINTADDKTDVGECVKIYNGNIYYAIKPSDGSDWQLGVVKLNLDGNILWGARYGTTGLDYSLWNMAIDNTGSMYLTGYVSNATNDLFLVKLNSSGVKQWDVTQDHDSKSDHGYGIAAGNDGYVYVVGDIYGGLTSWYDICVLKIQSDQTSQNILSVVNTAYSTNQTGWSVTDLNFTESSPYTNVTNATINIGGNIYPGLE
;
A
#
# COMPACT_ATOMS: atom_id res chain seq x y z
N MET A 1 19.54 -30.17 59.44
CA MET A 1 18.79 -30.43 58.19
C MET A 1 18.57 -31.94 58.08
N SER A 2 17.41 -32.54 57.83
CA SER A 2 16.02 -32.11 57.78
C SER A 2 15.22 -33.37 57.41
N PHE A 3 14.21 -33.70 58.22
CA PHE A 3 12.90 -34.26 57.87
C PHE A 3 12.76 -35.58 57.04
N LEU A 4 12.14 -36.56 57.70
CA LEU A 4 10.89 -37.31 57.32
C LEU A 4 10.93 -38.75 56.76
N ASN A 5 10.22 -39.57 57.54
CA ASN A 5 9.14 -40.52 57.20
C ASN A 5 9.42 -41.89 56.55
N ASN A 6 9.36 -42.89 57.43
CA ASN A 6 8.52 -44.10 57.34
C ASN A 6 7.41 -44.08 56.25
N SER A 7 7.40 -45.08 55.39
CA SER A 7 6.15 -45.73 54.96
C SER A 7 6.38 -47.21 54.63
N ARG A 8 5.84 -48.09 55.48
CA ARG A 8 5.69 -49.53 55.23
C ARG A 8 4.60 -49.72 54.17
N TYR A 9 4.92 -50.36 53.04
CA TYR A 9 3.89 -50.92 52.16
C TYR A 9 3.23 -52.10 52.87
N LYS A 10 2.01 -51.91 53.37
CA LYS A 10 1.12 -53.01 53.76
C LYS A 10 0.45 -53.52 52.49
N GLY A 11 0.71 -54.78 52.11
CA GLY A 11 -0.13 -55.47 51.13
C GLY A 11 -1.56 -55.59 51.67
N LEU A 12 -2.56 -55.46 50.79
CA LEU A 12 -3.96 -55.63 51.15
C LEU A 12 -4.18 -57.00 51.80
N SER A 13 -4.93 -57.02 52.89
CA SER A 13 -5.40 -58.25 53.52
C SER A 13 -6.36 -59.00 52.59
N LEU A 14 -6.47 -60.32 52.76
CA LEU A 14 -7.38 -61.17 51.98
C LEU A 14 -8.84 -60.66 52.02
N ALA A 15 -9.24 -60.04 53.14
CA ALA A 15 -10.56 -59.43 53.30
C ALA A 15 -10.74 -58.19 52.41
N GLU A 16 -9.71 -57.34 52.29
CA GLU A 16 -9.76 -56.14 51.43
C GLU A 16 -9.73 -56.51 49.94
N MET A 17 -9.05 -57.61 49.56
CA MET A 17 -9.14 -58.15 48.20
C MET A 17 -10.53 -58.74 47.90
N LEU A 18 -11.15 -59.45 48.85
CA LEU A 18 -12.50 -59.97 48.63
C LEU A 18 -13.53 -58.85 48.49
N ILE A 19 -13.42 -57.79 49.30
CA ILE A 19 -14.30 -56.61 49.23
C ILE A 19 -14.12 -55.87 47.90
N THR A 20 -12.89 -55.69 47.44
CA THR A 20 -12.64 -55.05 46.14
C THR A 20 -13.13 -55.91 44.97
N MET A 21 -12.95 -57.23 45.00
CA MET A 21 -13.48 -58.12 43.96
C MET A 21 -15.01 -58.17 43.96
N THR A 22 -15.67 -58.16 45.13
CA THR A 22 -17.14 -58.10 45.20
C THR A 22 -17.67 -56.76 44.75
N LEU A 23 -17.03 -55.64 45.10
CA LEU A 23 -17.37 -54.31 44.58
C LEU A 23 -17.23 -54.24 43.05
N ILE A 24 -16.14 -54.76 42.48
CA ILE A 24 -15.95 -54.82 41.02
C ILE A 24 -17.02 -55.72 40.37
N SER A 25 -17.36 -56.85 40.99
CA SER A 25 -18.40 -57.75 40.49
C SER A 25 -19.79 -57.11 40.53
N ILE A 26 -20.11 -56.38 41.60
CA ILE A 26 -21.37 -55.63 41.73
C ILE A 26 -21.43 -54.49 40.71
N ILE A 27 -20.32 -53.78 40.47
CA ILE A 27 -20.23 -52.76 39.42
C ILE A 27 -20.41 -53.39 38.03
N PHE A 28 -19.86 -54.58 37.76
CA PHE A 28 -20.06 -55.30 36.50
C PHE A 28 -21.52 -55.79 36.33
N ILE A 29 -22.15 -56.27 37.41
CA ILE A 29 -23.55 -56.74 37.37
C ILE A 29 -24.53 -55.57 37.25
N MET A 30 -24.25 -54.43 37.87
CA MET A 30 -25.08 -53.20 37.73
C MET A 30 -24.84 -52.46 36.41
N SER A 31 -23.71 -52.70 35.73
CA SER A 31 -23.44 -52.16 34.38
C SER A 31 -23.85 -53.10 33.24
N ALA A 32 -24.14 -54.37 33.52
CA ALA A 32 -24.65 -55.32 32.54
C ALA A 32 -25.98 -54.90 31.85
N PRO A 33 -26.94 -54.21 32.53
CA PRO A 33 -28.14 -53.68 31.87
C PRO A 33 -27.88 -52.46 30.96
N LEU A 34 -26.69 -51.86 30.98
CA LEU A 34 -26.29 -50.78 30.05
C LEU A 34 -25.61 -51.31 28.79
N ILE A 35 -25.25 -52.59 28.75
CA ILE A 35 -24.46 -53.19 27.66
C ILE A 35 -25.30 -54.15 26.79
N VAL A 36 -26.47 -54.59 27.24
CA VAL A 36 -27.30 -55.55 26.48
C VAL A 36 -28.73 -55.03 26.30
N MET A 37 -29.16 -54.98 25.03
CA MET A 37 -30.50 -54.64 24.48
C MET A 37 -30.75 -53.20 23.98
N TYR A 38 -30.05 -52.79 22.92
CA TYR A 38 -30.54 -51.69 22.05
C TYR A 38 -30.24 -51.92 20.56
N LYS A 39 -30.14 -53.19 20.11
CA LYS A 39 -30.07 -53.53 18.69
C LYS A 39 -31.32 -54.30 18.28
N ASN A 40 -31.96 -53.89 17.18
CA ASN A 40 -33.00 -54.72 16.57
C ASN A 40 -32.37 -55.99 15.92
N LYS A 41 -33.20 -56.92 15.44
CA LYS A 41 -32.74 -58.18 14.78
C LYS A 41 -31.78 -57.98 13.60
N ASN A 42 -31.68 -56.75 13.07
CA ASN A 42 -30.81 -56.37 11.96
C ASN A 42 -29.57 -55.58 12.41
N GLY A 43 -29.28 -55.52 13.71
CA GLY A 43 -28.09 -54.86 14.26
C GLY A 43 -28.18 -53.33 14.37
N ARG A 44 -29.36 -52.74 14.13
CA ARG A 44 -29.57 -51.28 14.19
C ARG A 44 -29.84 -50.81 15.62
N ASP A 45 -29.16 -49.75 16.05
CA ASP A 45 -29.51 -48.95 17.24
C ASP A 45 -30.98 -48.53 17.22
N LEU A 46 -31.75 -49.02 18.20
CA LEU A 46 -33.20 -48.80 18.26
C LEU A 46 -33.55 -47.35 18.65
N SER A 47 -32.68 -46.66 19.40
CA SER A 47 -32.87 -45.27 19.81
C SER A 47 -32.81 -44.32 18.60
N ALA A 48 -31.83 -44.51 17.71
CA ALA A 48 -31.72 -43.76 16.46
C ALA A 48 -32.91 -44.03 15.53
N VAL A 49 -33.36 -45.28 15.41
CA VAL A 49 -34.53 -45.62 14.57
C VAL A 49 -35.81 -44.98 15.12
N ASN A 50 -36.07 -45.07 16.43
CA ASN A 50 -37.25 -44.48 17.05
C ASN A 50 -37.21 -42.94 17.00
N CYS A 51 -36.03 -42.34 17.20
CA CYS A 51 -35.85 -40.91 17.08
C CYS A 51 -36.28 -40.38 15.71
N ILE A 52 -35.88 -41.06 14.62
CA ILE A 52 -36.21 -40.61 13.27
C ILE A 52 -37.65 -40.97 12.89
N LEU A 53 -38.06 -42.24 13.06
CA LEU A 53 -39.33 -42.74 12.52
C LEU A 53 -40.55 -42.43 13.41
N ASN A 54 -40.38 -42.37 14.73
CA ASN A 54 -41.49 -42.20 15.67
C ASN A 54 -41.53 -40.81 16.30
N GLU A 55 -40.38 -40.15 16.44
CA GLU A 55 -40.25 -38.85 17.12
C GLU A 55 -39.82 -37.71 16.17
N ALA A 56 -39.75 -37.98 14.87
CA ALA A 56 -39.47 -37.01 13.81
C ALA A 56 -38.21 -36.15 14.04
N GLY A 57 -37.19 -36.69 14.71
CA GLY A 57 -35.94 -35.99 15.00
C GLY A 57 -36.05 -34.91 16.08
N ASN A 58 -37.10 -34.93 16.92
CA ASN A 58 -37.22 -33.99 18.03
C ASN A 58 -36.08 -34.21 19.05
N VAL A 59 -35.05 -33.37 19.02
CA VAL A 59 -33.82 -33.49 19.84
C VAL A 59 -34.04 -33.45 21.36
N THR A 60 -35.25 -33.09 21.82
CA THR A 60 -35.63 -33.07 23.24
C THR A 60 -36.35 -34.35 23.69
N SER A 61 -36.71 -35.24 22.77
CA SER A 61 -37.41 -36.49 23.06
C SER A 61 -36.47 -37.58 23.61
N ASN A 62 -37.02 -38.55 24.33
CA ASN A 62 -36.24 -39.58 25.02
C ASN A 62 -35.43 -40.43 24.05
N ALA A 63 -35.98 -40.86 22.91
CA ALA A 63 -35.22 -41.70 21.98
C ALA A 63 -34.15 -40.87 21.25
N CYS A 64 -34.42 -39.61 20.89
CA CYS A 64 -33.42 -38.73 20.29
C CYS A 64 -32.27 -38.35 21.23
N ILE A 65 -32.53 -38.08 22.51
CA ILE A 65 -31.47 -37.83 23.50
C ILE A 65 -30.54 -39.05 23.61
N GLN A 66 -31.11 -40.26 23.66
CA GLN A 66 -30.34 -41.51 23.68
C GLN A 66 -29.57 -41.72 22.37
N ALA A 67 -30.18 -41.41 21.22
CA ALA A 67 -29.53 -41.49 19.92
C ALA A 67 -28.32 -40.54 19.81
N ILE A 68 -28.47 -39.29 20.28
CA ILE A 68 -27.38 -38.30 20.33
C ILE A 68 -26.25 -38.80 21.22
N ALA A 69 -26.56 -39.26 22.43
CA ALA A 69 -25.56 -39.80 23.35
C ALA A 69 -24.83 -41.02 22.74
N ASN A 70 -25.57 -41.95 22.15
CA ASN A 70 -24.98 -43.13 21.51
C ASN A 70 -24.12 -42.76 20.30
N CYS A 71 -24.54 -41.80 19.46
CA CYS A 71 -23.77 -41.34 18.30
C CYS A 71 -22.50 -40.59 18.74
N LYS A 72 -22.61 -39.67 19.72
CA LYS A 72 -21.46 -38.93 20.29
C LYS A 72 -20.36 -39.86 20.78
N TYR A 73 -20.71 -40.95 21.46
CA TYR A 73 -19.75 -41.91 22.02
C TYR A 73 -19.52 -43.14 21.13
N ASN A 74 -19.96 -43.09 19.86
CA ASN A 74 -19.84 -44.18 18.88
C ASN A 74 -20.32 -45.56 19.40
N ARG A 75 -21.42 -45.56 20.17
CA ARG A 75 -22.04 -46.74 20.75
C ARG A 75 -23.13 -47.28 19.84
N GLN A 76 -23.29 -48.61 19.86
CA GLN A 76 -24.45 -49.32 19.31
C GLN A 76 -24.74 -49.08 17.81
N SER A 77 -23.83 -48.43 17.08
CA SER A 77 -24.00 -47.99 15.67
C SER A 77 -25.06 -46.90 15.46
N ALA A 78 -25.40 -46.13 16.49
CA ALA A 78 -26.36 -45.03 16.41
C ALA A 78 -25.98 -43.99 15.34
N CYS A 79 -24.73 -43.54 15.31
CA CYS A 79 -24.23 -42.64 14.28
C CYS A 79 -24.42 -43.21 12.88
N LYS A 80 -24.02 -44.47 12.64
CA LYS A 80 -24.18 -45.11 11.33
C LYS A 80 -25.64 -45.19 10.88
N ASN A 81 -26.56 -45.41 11.80
CA ASN A 81 -27.99 -45.39 11.49
C ASN A 81 -28.49 -43.98 11.13
N LEU A 82 -28.06 -42.95 11.88
CA LEU A 82 -28.39 -41.56 11.60
C LEU A 82 -27.86 -41.14 10.22
N MET A 83 -26.61 -41.49 9.91
CA MET A 83 -26.00 -41.28 8.59
C MET A 83 -26.81 -41.97 7.48
N TYR A 84 -27.18 -43.25 7.70
CA TYR A 84 -27.99 -43.99 6.74
C TYR A 84 -29.31 -43.29 6.40
N TYR A 85 -30.04 -42.78 7.41
CA TYR A 85 -31.29 -42.04 7.17
C TYR A 85 -31.05 -40.66 6.54
N ALA A 86 -29.95 -39.99 6.88
CA ALA A 86 -29.58 -38.70 6.29
C ALA A 86 -29.29 -38.81 4.78
N ASP A 87 -28.80 -39.97 4.33
CA ASP A 87 -28.49 -40.25 2.93
C ASP A 87 -29.66 -40.91 2.16
N ASN A 88 -30.36 -41.87 2.79
CA ASN A 88 -31.28 -42.79 2.11
C ASN A 88 -32.75 -42.68 2.57
N GLY A 89 -33.06 -41.84 3.56
CA GLY A 89 -34.42 -41.66 4.05
C GLY A 89 -35.35 -40.94 3.06
N THR A 90 -36.63 -40.86 3.38
CA THR A 90 -37.54 -39.88 2.78
C THR A 90 -37.12 -38.45 3.16
N GLU A 91 -37.56 -37.42 2.44
CA GLU A 91 -37.15 -36.03 2.75
C GLU A 91 -37.40 -35.61 4.21
N PRO A 92 -38.55 -35.96 4.85
CA PRO A 92 -38.75 -35.70 6.28
C PRO A 92 -37.74 -36.45 7.17
N GLU A 93 -37.43 -37.70 6.85
CA GLU A 93 -36.47 -38.53 7.60
C GLU A 93 -35.04 -38.02 7.43
N LYS A 94 -34.67 -37.56 6.23
CA LYS A 94 -33.37 -36.93 5.97
C LYS A 94 -33.21 -35.67 6.81
N SER A 95 -34.20 -34.77 6.79
CA SER A 95 -34.18 -33.54 7.59
C SER A 95 -34.09 -33.85 9.09
N ALA A 96 -34.88 -34.81 9.58
CA ALA A 96 -34.84 -35.26 10.98
C ALA A 96 -33.46 -35.82 11.34
N ALA A 97 -32.88 -36.66 10.48
CA ALA A 97 -31.57 -37.28 10.72
C ALA A 97 -30.44 -36.24 10.73
N ARG A 98 -30.46 -35.26 9.82
CA ARG A 98 -29.50 -34.16 9.78
C ARG A 98 -29.61 -33.26 11.01
N GLY A 99 -30.83 -32.93 11.44
CA GLY A 99 -31.05 -32.19 12.70
C GLY A 99 -30.47 -32.90 13.92
N VAL A 100 -30.60 -34.22 14.00
CA VAL A 100 -30.02 -35.03 15.09
C VAL A 100 -28.48 -35.12 14.98
N LEU A 101 -27.93 -35.25 13.76
CA LEU A 101 -26.48 -35.21 13.52
C LEU A 101 -25.88 -33.86 13.88
N LYS A 102 -26.55 -32.76 13.55
CA LYS A 102 -26.21 -31.41 13.97
C LYS A 102 -26.22 -31.30 15.50
N ALA A 103 -27.30 -31.69 16.16
CA ALA A 103 -27.36 -31.66 17.62
C ALA A 103 -26.28 -32.53 18.29
N THR A 104 -25.88 -33.62 17.62
CA THR A 104 -24.76 -34.46 18.07
C THR A 104 -23.40 -33.78 17.85
N CYS A 105 -23.22 -33.09 16.73
CA CYS A 105 -22.01 -32.32 16.43
C CYS A 105 -21.86 -31.12 17.39
N ASP A 106 -22.97 -30.41 17.66
CA ASP A 106 -23.08 -29.36 18.69
C ASP A 106 -22.71 -29.86 20.10
N GLN A 107 -22.73 -31.18 20.31
CA GLN A 107 -22.31 -31.83 21.55
C GLN A 107 -20.95 -32.55 21.42
N GLU A 108 -20.05 -32.11 20.52
CA GLU A 108 -18.70 -32.65 20.30
C GLU A 108 -18.61 -34.04 19.65
N GLY A 109 -19.71 -34.55 19.08
CA GLY A 109 -19.72 -35.82 18.36
C GLY A 109 -18.92 -35.75 17.05
N LYS A 110 -17.67 -36.21 17.08
CA LYS A 110 -16.72 -36.11 15.96
C LYS A 110 -17.24 -36.77 14.68
N GLU A 111 -17.78 -37.97 14.78
CA GLU A 111 -18.31 -38.75 13.66
C GLU A 111 -19.52 -38.08 13.02
N ALA A 112 -20.37 -37.42 13.82
CA ALA A 112 -21.51 -36.66 13.32
C ALA A 112 -21.05 -35.40 12.57
N CYS A 113 -20.10 -34.64 13.13
CA CYS A 113 -19.50 -33.48 12.46
C CYS A 113 -18.81 -33.86 11.14
N LYS A 114 -18.10 -34.99 11.13
CA LYS A 114 -17.47 -35.52 9.91
C LYS A 114 -18.51 -35.90 8.86
N CYS A 115 -19.60 -36.56 9.27
CA CYS A 115 -20.68 -36.90 8.36
C CYS A 115 -21.26 -35.66 7.67
N LEU A 116 -21.50 -34.58 8.40
CA LEU A 116 -22.03 -33.34 7.80
C LEU A 116 -21.10 -32.79 6.72
N LEU A 117 -19.79 -32.85 6.94
CA LEU A 117 -18.77 -32.46 5.96
C LEU A 117 -18.68 -33.44 4.77
N ASP A 118 -18.77 -34.75 5.02
CA ASP A 118 -18.78 -35.78 3.98
C ASP A 118 -20.04 -35.68 3.10
N MET A 119 -21.20 -35.36 3.66
CA MET A 119 -22.43 -35.14 2.90
C MET A 119 -22.34 -33.89 2.01
N CYS A 120 -21.74 -32.81 2.52
CA CYS A 120 -21.43 -31.62 1.73
C CYS A 120 -20.43 -31.98 0.60
N LYS A 121 -19.40 -32.78 0.91
CA LYS A 121 -18.46 -33.30 -0.09
C LYS A 121 -19.17 -34.10 -1.20
N ASP A 122 -20.17 -34.92 -0.88
CA ASP A 122 -20.82 -35.77 -1.87
C ASP A 122 -21.98 -35.06 -2.61
N ASN A 123 -22.56 -34.01 -2.03
CA ASN A 123 -23.61 -33.20 -2.65
C ASN A 123 -23.42 -31.70 -2.36
N SER A 124 -22.99 -30.95 -3.37
CA SER A 124 -22.71 -29.51 -3.28
C SER A 124 -23.92 -28.64 -2.91
N ALA A 125 -25.15 -29.12 -3.13
CA ALA A 125 -26.36 -28.41 -2.69
C ALA A 125 -26.49 -28.35 -1.16
N LEU A 126 -25.80 -29.25 -0.45
CA LEU A 126 -25.73 -29.26 1.02
C LEU A 126 -24.64 -28.33 1.58
N CYS A 127 -23.91 -27.65 0.68
CA CYS A 127 -22.92 -26.64 1.00
C CYS A 127 -23.43 -25.20 0.69
N ASP A 128 -24.43 -25.06 -0.21
CA ASP A 128 -24.85 -23.78 -0.82
C ASP A 128 -25.38 -22.75 0.20
N ILE A 129 -25.14 -21.46 -0.07
CA ILE A 129 -25.43 -20.30 0.81
C ILE A 129 -26.96 -20.10 1.04
N ALA A 130 -27.81 -20.74 0.25
CA ALA A 130 -29.27 -20.65 0.35
C ALA A 130 -29.97 -21.83 1.08
N GLY A 131 -29.21 -22.72 1.73
CA GLY A 131 -29.69 -23.98 2.32
C GLY A 131 -30.13 -23.95 3.81
N SER A 132 -30.75 -25.05 4.28
CA SER A 132 -31.38 -25.18 5.61
C SER A 132 -30.43 -25.23 6.82
N ASP A 133 -30.93 -24.89 8.01
CA ASP A 133 -30.20 -24.80 9.30
C ASP A 133 -29.56 -26.11 9.82
N ASN A 134 -29.76 -27.24 9.15
CA ASN A 134 -29.40 -28.57 9.67
C ASN A 134 -28.13 -29.17 9.07
N ASP A 135 -27.48 -28.49 8.14
CA ASP A 135 -26.40 -29.05 7.32
C ASP A 135 -25.05 -28.35 7.61
N ALA A 136 -23.97 -28.78 6.93
CA ALA A 136 -22.65 -28.17 7.08
C ALA A 136 -22.67 -26.65 6.81
N HIS A 137 -23.58 -26.19 5.95
CA HIS A 137 -23.90 -24.78 5.72
C HIS A 137 -24.04 -23.97 7.02
N TYR A 138 -24.80 -24.47 7.99
CA TYR A 138 -25.05 -23.76 9.25
C TYR A 138 -23.73 -23.41 9.95
N TYR A 139 -22.85 -24.40 10.09
CA TYR A 139 -21.56 -24.22 10.77
C TYR A 139 -20.57 -23.37 9.99
N LEU A 140 -20.60 -23.47 8.67
CA LEU A 140 -19.80 -22.65 7.78
C LEU A 140 -20.28 -21.20 7.70
N ASN A 141 -21.43 -20.85 8.28
CA ASN A 141 -21.93 -19.47 8.33
C ASN A 141 -22.08 -18.91 9.76
N LEU A 142 -21.71 -19.69 10.79
CA LEU A 142 -21.72 -19.20 12.16
C LEU A 142 -20.65 -18.12 12.39
N LEU A 143 -21.08 -17.01 12.99
CA LEU A 143 -20.19 -15.92 13.43
C LEU A 143 -19.08 -16.43 14.36
N LEU A 144 -17.93 -15.77 14.31
CA LEU A 144 -16.75 -16.09 15.13
C LEU A 144 -17.03 -16.05 16.64
N ASN A 145 -17.92 -15.17 17.09
CA ASN A 145 -18.37 -15.05 18.49
C ASN A 145 -19.41 -16.11 18.89
N SER A 146 -19.82 -16.98 17.96
CA SER A 146 -20.71 -18.09 18.28
C SER A 146 -20.02 -19.04 19.25
N THR A 147 -20.62 -19.23 20.42
CA THR A 147 -20.19 -20.20 21.44
C THR A 147 -20.61 -21.63 21.08
N ASN A 148 -21.13 -21.85 19.85
CA ASN A 148 -21.53 -23.17 19.38
C ASN A 148 -20.31 -24.10 19.28
N VAL A 149 -20.37 -25.21 20.03
CA VAL A 149 -19.28 -26.17 20.15
C VAL A 149 -19.05 -26.97 18.85
N GLY A 150 -20.11 -27.26 18.09
CA GLY A 150 -20.04 -27.98 16.81
C GLY A 150 -19.25 -27.21 15.76
N ARG A 151 -19.29 -25.88 15.79
CA ARG A 151 -18.47 -25.00 14.92
C ARG A 151 -16.98 -25.31 15.04
N PHE A 152 -16.46 -25.35 16.27
CA PHE A 152 -15.03 -25.62 16.51
C PHE A 152 -14.64 -27.01 16.01
N LYS A 153 -15.53 -28.00 16.19
CA LYS A 153 -15.26 -29.37 15.79
C LYS A 153 -15.26 -29.55 14.27
N ILE A 154 -16.20 -28.93 13.57
CA ILE A 154 -16.24 -28.90 12.11
C ILE A 154 -15.02 -28.18 11.54
N SER A 155 -14.63 -27.05 12.13
CA SER A 155 -13.42 -26.33 11.74
C SER A 155 -12.18 -27.21 11.83
N ASP A 156 -12.01 -27.95 12.92
CA ASP A 156 -10.86 -28.85 13.11
C ASP A 156 -10.84 -30.01 12.11
N ILE A 157 -11.99 -30.62 11.83
CA ILE A 157 -12.10 -31.75 10.90
C ILE A 157 -11.90 -31.27 9.45
N ALA A 158 -12.48 -30.12 9.08
CA ALA A 158 -12.46 -29.57 7.74
C ALA A 158 -11.04 -29.27 7.24
N LYS A 159 -10.09 -28.95 8.14
CA LYS A 159 -8.66 -28.78 7.82
C LYS A 159 -8.12 -29.89 6.93
N ASN A 160 -8.53 -31.13 7.21
CA ASN A 160 -8.06 -32.29 6.46
C ASN A 160 -8.61 -32.31 5.02
N TYR A 161 -9.81 -31.78 4.75
CA TYR A 161 -10.44 -31.81 3.43
C TYR A 161 -9.82 -30.79 2.47
N TYR A 162 -9.34 -29.66 2.98
CA TYR A 162 -8.63 -28.66 2.16
C TYR A 162 -7.32 -29.19 1.56
N SER A 163 -6.56 -29.99 2.32
CA SER A 163 -5.30 -30.60 1.86
C SER A 163 -5.46 -31.58 0.69
N TYR A 164 -6.68 -32.08 0.46
CA TYR A 164 -6.98 -33.06 -0.59
C TYR A 164 -7.75 -32.47 -1.79
N GLY A 165 -8.01 -31.16 -1.82
CA GLY A 165 -8.52 -30.46 -3.02
C GLY A 165 -10.00 -30.73 -3.38
N TYR A 166 -10.88 -30.90 -2.40
CA TYR A 166 -12.32 -31.11 -2.66
C TYR A 166 -13.03 -29.81 -3.09
N SER A 167 -13.28 -29.69 -4.39
CA SER A 167 -13.65 -28.46 -5.08
C SER A 167 -14.97 -27.82 -4.65
N ASN A 168 -15.94 -28.57 -4.13
CA ASN A 168 -17.21 -28.03 -3.64
C ASN A 168 -17.12 -27.33 -2.28
N ILE A 169 -16.26 -27.81 -1.38
CA ILE A 169 -15.98 -27.16 -0.10
C ILE A 169 -15.08 -25.92 -0.31
N VAL A 170 -14.20 -25.97 -1.32
CA VAL A 170 -13.27 -24.88 -1.67
C VAL A 170 -13.95 -23.79 -2.51
N SER A 171 -14.65 -24.14 -3.59
CA SER A 171 -15.25 -23.17 -4.52
C SER A 171 -16.34 -22.31 -3.88
N GLN A 172 -17.18 -22.87 -3.02
CA GLN A 172 -18.22 -22.08 -2.35
C GLN A 172 -17.65 -21.14 -1.28
N ALA A 173 -16.45 -21.42 -0.77
CA ALA A 173 -15.73 -20.53 0.12
C ALA A 173 -14.98 -19.40 -0.63
N ASP A 174 -14.68 -19.61 -1.92
CA ASP A 174 -14.04 -18.63 -2.82
C ASP A 174 -15.04 -17.73 -3.57
N THR A 175 -16.34 -18.09 -3.63
CA THR A 175 -17.35 -17.36 -4.43
C THR A 175 -18.17 -16.35 -3.60
N ILE A 176 -17.51 -15.55 -2.77
CA ILE A 176 -18.16 -14.41 -2.09
C ILE A 176 -17.86 -13.11 -2.84
N ALA A 177 -18.88 -12.25 -2.91
CA ALA A 177 -18.98 -11.03 -3.69
C ALA A 177 -17.70 -10.18 -3.80
N THR A 178 -17.48 -9.68 -5.02
CA THR A 178 -16.45 -8.73 -5.43
C THR A 178 -16.11 -7.69 -4.36
N GLY A 179 -14.84 -7.64 -3.93
CA GLY A 179 -14.25 -6.50 -3.23
C GLY A 179 -13.91 -6.68 -1.74
N LEU A 180 -14.16 -7.83 -1.12
CA LEU A 180 -13.72 -8.11 0.25
C LEU A 180 -12.47 -8.99 0.28
N THR A 181 -11.33 -8.40 0.66
CA THR A 181 -10.12 -9.08 1.12
C THR A 181 -10.16 -9.16 2.65
N CYS A 182 -9.79 -10.31 3.24
CA CYS A 182 -9.91 -10.61 4.67
C CYS A 182 -9.23 -9.55 5.58
N CYS A 183 -9.97 -8.53 6.04
CA CYS A 183 -9.78 -7.83 7.32
C CYS A 183 -11.01 -7.00 7.70
N THR A 184 -11.73 -7.48 8.72
CA THR A 184 -12.90 -6.89 9.39
C THR A 184 -14.24 -6.98 8.63
N ASP A 185 -14.81 -8.18 8.76
CA ASP A 185 -16.18 -8.47 9.21
C ASP A 185 -17.38 -8.24 8.27
N ALA A 186 -17.61 -9.24 7.41
CA ALA A 186 -18.96 -9.78 7.18
C ALA A 186 -19.04 -11.32 6.98
N SER A 187 -18.04 -12.03 6.42
CA SER A 187 -17.78 -13.50 6.65
C SER A 187 -16.56 -14.05 5.86
N PRO A 188 -15.52 -14.60 6.53
CA PRO A 188 -14.30 -15.17 5.94
C PRO A 188 -14.00 -16.62 6.37
N VAL A 189 -14.92 -17.56 6.14
CA VAL A 189 -14.82 -18.94 6.68
C VAL A 189 -13.65 -19.75 6.08
N ALA A 190 -13.17 -19.37 4.90
CA ALA A 190 -11.98 -19.93 4.25
C ALA A 190 -10.63 -19.48 4.88
N CYS A 191 -10.57 -18.28 5.48
CA CYS A 191 -9.32 -17.73 6.03
C CYS A 191 -8.88 -18.50 7.31
N ILE A 192 -9.84 -19.03 8.08
CA ILE A 192 -9.60 -19.63 9.42
C ILE A 192 -9.15 -21.09 9.35
N VAL A 193 -9.56 -21.86 8.34
CA VAL A 193 -9.26 -23.30 8.31
C VAL A 193 -7.77 -23.57 7.99
N LYS A 194 -7.05 -22.62 7.37
CA LYS A 194 -5.64 -22.82 6.98
C LYS A 194 -4.59 -22.51 8.05
N GLY A 195 -4.95 -21.96 9.22
CA GLY A 195 -3.92 -21.52 10.19
C GLY A 195 -2.92 -20.52 9.58
N LEU A 196 -3.33 -19.82 8.53
CA LEU A 196 -2.58 -18.74 7.91
C LEU A 196 -2.92 -17.46 8.65
N SER A 197 -1.88 -16.69 8.96
CA SER A 197 -1.97 -15.36 9.52
C SER A 197 -2.97 -14.53 8.73
N ILE A 198 -3.95 -13.95 9.44
CA ILE A 198 -4.80 -12.89 8.94
C ILE A 198 -3.88 -11.78 8.42
N CYS A 199 -3.88 -11.54 7.12
CA CYS A 199 -3.30 -10.33 6.56
C CYS A 199 -4.31 -9.19 6.79
N ILE A 200 -4.26 -8.60 7.98
CA ILE A 200 -4.11 -7.14 7.96
C ILE A 200 -2.83 -6.99 7.15
N PRO A 201 -2.75 -6.25 6.04
CA PRO A 201 -1.42 -5.86 5.63
C PRO A 201 -0.90 -5.14 6.85
N THR A 202 0.04 -5.76 7.55
CA THR A 202 0.67 -5.26 8.77
C THR A 202 1.53 -4.04 8.45
N ASP A 203 1.24 -3.33 7.35
CA ASP A 203 2.25 -2.61 6.62
C ASP A 203 1.77 -1.52 5.64
N PRO A 204 0.49 -1.09 5.52
CA PRO A 204 0.24 0.29 5.18
C PRO A 204 0.34 1.09 6.47
N TRP A 205 1.19 2.10 6.45
CA TRP A 205 1.45 2.91 7.62
C TRP A 205 1.47 4.38 7.23
N LYS A 206 1.20 5.22 8.23
CA LYS A 206 1.38 6.67 8.17
C LYS A 206 2.36 7.02 9.28
N LYS A 207 3.48 7.64 8.94
CA LYS A 207 4.53 8.00 9.90
C LYS A 207 4.83 9.48 9.79
N PHE A 208 5.05 10.07 10.96
CA PHE A 208 5.46 11.46 11.10
C PHE A 208 6.88 11.52 11.64
N TYR A 209 7.71 12.36 11.05
CA TYR A 209 9.09 12.59 11.45
C TYR A 209 9.25 14.07 11.81
N ASP A 210 9.53 14.30 13.09
CA ASP A 210 9.64 15.64 13.68
C ASP A 210 11.01 15.80 14.33
N ALA A 211 11.76 16.77 13.84
CA ALA A 211 13.06 17.21 14.33
C ALA A 211 12.94 18.35 15.37
N ASN A 212 11.75 18.50 15.97
CA ASN A 212 11.28 19.60 16.81
C ASN A 212 11.19 20.94 16.07
N ALA A 213 10.78 20.89 14.80
CA ALA A 213 10.65 22.08 13.97
C ALA A 213 9.70 21.88 12.78
N THR A 214 9.68 22.83 11.84
CA THR A 214 8.92 22.69 10.59
C THR A 214 9.75 21.83 9.65
N ASP A 215 9.25 20.63 9.38
CA ASP A 215 9.88 19.61 8.57
C ASP A 215 8.97 19.28 7.36
N ILE A 216 9.54 19.31 6.16
CA ILE A 216 8.81 19.13 4.90
C ILE A 216 9.56 18.13 4.05
N GLY A 217 8.90 17.04 3.65
CA GLY A 217 9.47 16.02 2.78
C GLY A 217 9.03 16.26 1.34
N GLN A 218 9.99 16.35 0.40
CA GLN A 218 9.73 16.75 -0.98
C GLN A 218 10.00 15.63 -2.00
N GLY A 219 11.08 14.89 -1.80
CA GLY A 219 11.50 13.79 -2.67
C GLY A 219 11.43 12.44 -1.94
N ILE A 220 11.09 11.38 -2.67
CA ILE A 220 11.09 10.01 -2.18
C ILE A 220 11.70 9.05 -3.19
N ALA A 221 12.51 8.10 -2.70
CA ALA A 221 13.07 7.01 -3.49
C ALA A 221 12.99 5.69 -2.72
N LEU A 222 12.89 4.57 -3.44
CA LEU A 222 12.75 3.24 -2.85
C LEU A 222 14.04 2.44 -3.08
N GLY A 223 14.62 1.94 -2.00
CA GLY A 223 15.79 1.07 -2.00
C GLY A 223 15.43 -0.40 -2.04
N SER A 224 16.46 -1.26 -1.93
CA SER A 224 16.27 -2.69 -1.80
C SER A 224 15.71 -3.04 -0.42
N GLY A 225 15.06 -4.21 -0.30
CA GLY A 225 14.53 -4.69 0.98
C GLY A 225 13.37 -3.86 1.56
N GLY A 226 12.74 -2.99 0.76
CA GLY A 226 11.64 -2.13 1.21
C GLY A 226 12.09 -0.84 1.90
N ASN A 227 13.38 -0.52 1.89
CA ASN A 227 13.89 0.73 2.46
C ASN A 227 13.33 1.94 1.72
N VAL A 228 12.98 2.99 2.46
CA VAL A 228 12.46 4.25 1.91
C VAL A 228 13.44 5.37 2.20
N TYR A 229 13.72 6.19 1.19
CA TYR A 229 14.59 7.35 1.31
C TYR A 229 13.77 8.61 1.07
N VAL A 230 13.88 9.58 1.97
CA VAL A 230 13.18 10.86 1.90
C VAL A 230 14.20 11.98 1.86
N ALA A 231 13.96 12.96 1.00
CA ALA A 231 14.69 14.21 0.98
C ALA A 231 13.72 15.39 1.14
N GLY A 232 14.16 16.44 1.82
CA GLY A 232 13.33 17.60 2.10
C GLY A 232 14.10 18.69 2.84
N LYS A 233 13.40 19.41 3.72
CA LYS A 233 13.97 20.48 4.54
C LYS A 233 13.44 20.47 5.97
N THR A 234 14.27 20.95 6.90
CA THR A 234 13.93 21.18 8.30
C THR A 234 14.25 22.62 8.69
N TYR A 235 13.39 23.26 9.48
CA TYR A 235 13.61 24.63 9.95
C TYR A 235 14.44 24.64 11.24
N ASN A 236 15.67 25.14 11.20
CA ASN A 236 16.46 25.36 12.40
C ASN A 236 17.14 26.73 12.33
N SER A 237 16.41 27.77 12.71
CA SER A 237 16.73 29.19 12.43
C SER A 237 16.69 29.57 10.95
N TYR A 238 17.08 28.66 10.06
CA TYR A 238 16.92 28.71 8.61
C TYR A 238 16.55 27.30 8.09
N TYR A 239 16.11 27.21 6.83
CA TYR A 239 15.83 25.90 6.24
C TYR A 239 17.13 25.17 5.92
N ASN A 240 17.24 23.92 6.35
CA ASN A 240 18.37 23.04 6.09
C ASN A 240 17.90 21.78 5.37
N MET A 241 18.73 21.18 4.51
CA MET A 241 18.34 19.91 3.87
C MET A 241 18.22 18.82 4.91
N MET A 242 17.15 18.03 4.83
CA MET A 242 16.95 16.84 5.65
C MET A 242 16.84 15.61 4.75
N ILE A 243 17.61 14.57 5.07
CA ILE A 243 17.59 13.29 4.37
C ILE A 243 17.35 12.19 5.39
N LEU A 244 16.36 11.32 5.13
CA LEU A 244 16.03 10.17 5.97
C LEU A 244 16.21 8.88 5.16
N LYS A 245 16.78 7.85 5.77
CA LYS A 245 16.64 6.46 5.34
C LYS A 245 15.80 5.72 6.36
N LEU A 246 14.77 5.06 5.89
CA LEU A 246 13.77 4.34 6.65
C LEU A 246 13.81 2.86 6.27
N ASP A 247 13.51 1.98 7.21
CA ASP A 247 13.26 0.57 6.93
C ASP A 247 11.86 0.36 6.32
N SER A 248 11.51 -0.90 6.00
CA SER A 248 10.21 -1.28 5.42
C SER A 248 9.01 -0.88 6.28
N ASP A 249 9.23 -0.76 7.59
CA ASP A 249 8.22 -0.48 8.62
C ASP A 249 8.15 1.02 8.95
N GLY A 250 9.00 1.84 8.31
CA GLY A 250 9.08 3.28 8.48
C GLY A 250 9.92 3.73 9.67
N ASN A 251 10.73 2.87 10.28
CA ASN A 251 11.66 3.29 11.33
C ASN A 251 12.91 3.94 10.71
N ILE A 252 13.44 4.97 11.37
CA ILE A 252 14.67 5.63 10.92
C ILE A 252 15.86 4.68 11.07
N ILE A 253 16.49 4.33 9.95
CA ILE A 253 17.80 3.66 9.92
C ILE A 253 18.89 4.70 10.16
N TRP A 254 18.84 5.81 9.41
CA TRP A 254 19.69 6.97 9.61
C TRP A 254 19.02 8.24 9.09
N ASN A 255 19.49 9.38 9.59
CA ASN A 255 19.12 10.71 9.12
C ASN A 255 20.38 11.56 8.90
N ARG A 256 20.28 12.57 8.02
CA ARG A 256 21.33 13.57 7.78
C ARG A 256 20.72 14.93 7.60
N ARG A 257 21.30 15.93 8.25
CA ARG A 257 21.04 17.33 7.96
C ARG A 257 22.26 17.94 7.29
N ILE A 258 22.05 18.65 6.19
CA ILE A 258 23.09 19.41 5.52
C ILE A 258 22.82 20.87 5.78
N ASP A 259 23.82 21.54 6.35
CA ASP A 259 23.84 22.97 6.62
C ASP A 259 25.08 23.58 5.95
N SER A 260 24.97 24.82 5.50
CA SER A 260 26.10 25.57 4.99
C SER A 260 26.79 26.32 6.15
N THR A 261 28.12 26.42 6.08
CA THR A 261 28.99 26.72 7.24
C THR A 261 28.81 28.10 7.88
N THR A 262 27.92 28.96 7.36
CA THR A 262 27.76 30.35 7.80
C THR A 262 26.48 30.63 8.59
N GLY A 263 25.58 29.65 8.74
CA GLY A 263 24.47 29.71 9.70
C GLY A 263 23.39 30.76 9.38
N GLN A 264 23.32 31.21 8.13
CA GLN A 264 22.25 32.08 7.59
C GLN A 264 21.71 31.58 6.25
N ASP A 265 21.82 30.27 6.02
CA ASP A 265 21.71 29.68 4.70
C ASP A 265 20.37 28.94 4.56
N HIS A 266 19.76 29.02 3.38
CA HIS A 266 18.57 28.23 3.07
C HIS A 266 18.94 27.08 2.14
N ASP A 267 18.99 25.87 2.69
CA ASP A 267 19.26 24.64 1.97
C ASP A 267 17.98 23.80 1.88
N VAL A 268 17.61 23.42 0.65
CA VAL A 268 16.40 22.65 0.37
C VAL A 268 16.71 21.53 -0.60
N ALA A 269 16.26 20.31 -0.28
CA ALA A 269 16.38 19.15 -1.15
C ALA A 269 15.01 18.82 -1.78
N TYR A 270 14.89 19.01 -3.09
CA TYR A 270 13.63 18.80 -3.82
C TYR A 270 13.46 17.36 -4.30
N SER A 271 14.54 16.71 -4.74
CA SER A 271 14.46 15.39 -5.37
C SER A 271 15.62 14.49 -4.99
N ILE A 272 15.38 13.18 -5.03
CA ILE A 272 16.25 12.11 -4.55
C ILE A 272 16.13 10.89 -5.44
N VAL A 273 17.27 10.30 -5.81
CA VAL A 273 17.36 9.04 -6.57
C VAL A 273 18.48 8.15 -6.04
N LEU A 274 18.39 6.85 -6.30
CA LEU A 274 19.35 5.85 -5.84
C LEU A 274 20.04 5.16 -7.02
N ASP A 275 21.35 4.89 -6.90
CA ASP A 275 22.00 3.92 -7.78
C ASP A 275 21.85 2.48 -7.28
N SER A 276 22.35 1.52 -8.06
CA SER A 276 22.26 0.09 -7.75
C SER A 276 22.99 -0.33 -6.47
N ASN A 277 23.87 0.52 -5.92
CA ASN A 277 24.56 0.28 -4.64
C ASN A 277 23.87 1.01 -3.47
N GLU A 278 22.65 1.52 -3.69
CA GLU A 278 21.92 2.37 -2.75
C GLU A 278 22.68 3.66 -2.37
N ASN A 279 23.60 4.14 -3.21
CA ASN A 279 24.09 5.51 -3.03
C ASN A 279 22.99 6.48 -3.43
N THR A 280 22.79 7.48 -2.61
CA THR A 280 21.74 8.48 -2.77
C THR A 280 22.28 9.70 -3.47
N TYR A 281 21.58 10.17 -4.50
CA TYR A 281 21.84 11.44 -5.18
C TYR A 281 20.68 12.37 -4.91
N ILE A 282 20.97 13.57 -4.41
CA ILE A 282 19.99 14.57 -4.03
C ILE A 282 20.27 15.84 -4.84
N ALA A 283 19.21 16.49 -5.32
CA ALA A 283 19.28 17.81 -5.93
C ALA A 283 18.36 18.81 -5.25
N GLY A 284 18.78 20.06 -5.27
CA GLY A 284 18.04 21.17 -4.70
C GLY A 284 18.78 22.49 -4.87
N TYR A 285 18.62 23.39 -3.92
CA TYR A 285 19.40 24.63 -3.86
C TYR A 285 19.99 24.85 -2.48
N SER A 286 21.04 25.67 -2.47
CA SER A 286 21.71 26.18 -1.28
C SER A 286 21.85 27.69 -1.47
N TYR A 287 21.22 28.47 -0.60
CA TYR A 287 21.30 29.92 -0.59
C TYR A 287 22.24 30.36 0.53
N ASN A 288 23.11 31.32 0.26
CA ASN A 288 23.97 31.90 1.28
C ASN A 288 23.89 33.43 1.27
N THR A 289 23.56 34.03 2.42
CA THR A 289 23.41 35.50 2.54
C THR A 289 24.72 36.27 2.34
N ALA A 290 25.88 35.62 2.49
CA ALA A 290 27.19 36.19 2.22
C ALA A 290 27.59 36.14 0.73
N ASP A 291 27.05 35.20 -0.05
CA ASP A 291 27.34 35.00 -1.49
C ASP A 291 26.24 35.57 -2.42
N VAL A 292 25.11 36.03 -1.87
CA VAL A 292 23.98 36.76 -2.52
C VAL A 292 23.19 35.97 -3.59
N ASP A 293 23.62 34.78 -3.99
CA ASP A 293 22.94 33.98 -5.03
C ASP A 293 22.51 32.58 -4.51
N ASP A 294 21.31 32.12 -4.91
CA ASP A 294 20.97 30.70 -4.81
C ASP A 294 21.90 29.91 -5.74
N VAL A 295 22.37 28.75 -5.29
CA VAL A 295 23.18 27.86 -6.14
C VAL A 295 22.59 26.46 -6.18
N ILE A 296 22.63 25.82 -7.34
CA ILE A 296 22.27 24.40 -7.44
C ILE A 296 23.18 23.61 -6.50
N ALA A 297 22.54 22.82 -5.66
CA ALA A 297 23.22 21.91 -4.75
C ALA A 297 22.95 20.48 -5.19
N ILE A 298 24.02 19.71 -5.37
CA ILE A 298 23.97 18.27 -5.65
C ILE A 298 24.79 17.54 -4.60
N LEU A 299 24.19 16.53 -3.99
CA LEU A 299 24.81 15.73 -2.93
C LEU A 299 24.77 14.27 -3.32
N LYS A 300 25.88 13.56 -3.07
CA LYS A 300 25.94 12.10 -3.12
C LYS A 300 26.30 11.53 -1.76
N LEU A 301 25.44 10.66 -1.24
CA LEU A 301 25.67 9.89 -0.02
C LEU A 301 25.86 8.41 -0.35
N ASN A 302 26.63 7.68 0.44
CA ASN A 302 26.64 6.22 0.38
C ASN A 302 25.40 5.63 1.07
N SER A 303 25.25 4.30 1.01
CA SER A 303 24.13 3.56 1.64
C SER A 303 23.98 3.77 3.16
N ASP A 304 25.06 4.19 3.83
CA ASP A 304 25.13 4.46 5.27
C ASP A 304 24.88 5.94 5.62
N GLY A 305 24.64 6.78 4.60
CA GLY A 305 24.41 8.23 4.75
C GLY A 305 25.70 9.06 4.86
N ASN A 306 26.87 8.50 4.56
CA ASN A 306 28.13 9.25 4.55
C ASN A 306 28.30 10.01 3.22
N VAL A 307 28.75 11.26 3.28
CA VAL A 307 29.03 12.07 2.08
C VAL A 307 30.14 11.43 1.27
N LEU A 308 29.85 11.09 0.01
CA LEU A 308 30.87 10.72 -0.97
C LEU A 308 31.39 11.96 -1.69
N TRP A 309 30.48 12.86 -2.06
CA TRP A 309 30.79 14.20 -2.54
C TRP A 309 29.56 15.08 -2.44
N ASN A 310 29.77 16.39 -2.37
CA ASN A 310 28.74 17.39 -2.59
C ASN A 310 29.30 18.49 -3.50
N LYS A 311 28.41 19.18 -4.20
CA LYS A 311 28.75 20.24 -5.15
C LYS A 311 27.74 21.37 -5.01
N ARG A 312 28.23 22.55 -4.66
CA ARG A 312 27.54 23.82 -4.91
C ARG A 312 28.00 24.31 -6.27
N LEU A 313 27.12 24.16 -7.26
CA LEU A 313 27.38 24.59 -8.64
C LEU A 313 26.99 26.06 -8.75
N SER A 314 27.96 26.93 -8.47
CA SER A 314 27.81 28.36 -8.67
C SER A 314 28.21 28.72 -10.10
N SER A 315 27.31 29.39 -10.78
CA SER A 315 27.65 30.29 -11.89
C SER A 315 26.91 31.58 -11.58
N ASP A 316 27.25 32.68 -12.26
CA ASP A 316 26.61 33.99 -12.07
C ASP A 316 25.05 33.97 -12.13
N PHE A 317 24.40 32.85 -12.51
CA PHE A 317 22.96 32.81 -12.75
C PHE A 317 22.21 31.50 -12.43
N VAL A 318 22.83 30.38 -12.04
CA VAL A 318 22.12 29.09 -11.80
C VAL A 318 21.51 29.04 -10.40
N GLN A 319 20.18 28.88 -10.24
CA GLN A 319 19.51 29.08 -8.94
C GLN A 319 18.96 27.80 -8.30
N THR A 320 18.09 27.05 -8.98
CA THR A 320 17.37 25.94 -8.35
C THR A 320 17.32 24.70 -9.23
N ALA A 321 17.61 23.54 -8.64
CA ALA A 321 17.34 22.24 -9.22
C ALA A 321 16.08 21.63 -8.60
N TYR A 322 15.07 21.35 -9.40
CA TYR A 322 13.81 20.77 -8.93
C TYR A 322 13.80 19.25 -9.01
N ASP A 323 14.50 18.66 -9.98
CA ASP A 323 14.48 17.22 -10.17
C ASP A 323 15.83 16.65 -10.62
N ILE A 324 16.05 15.38 -10.29
CA ILE A 324 17.27 14.61 -10.54
C ILE A 324 16.93 13.19 -10.98
N VAL A 325 17.65 12.68 -11.97
CA VAL A 325 17.48 11.31 -12.46
C VAL A 325 18.81 10.71 -12.90
N LEU A 326 18.97 9.40 -12.75
CA LEU A 326 20.14 8.65 -13.24
C LEU A 326 19.88 8.09 -14.63
N ASP A 327 20.93 7.95 -15.44
CA ASP A 327 20.84 7.06 -16.60
C ASP A 327 20.74 5.59 -16.18
N HIS A 328 20.31 4.74 -17.12
CA HIS A 328 20.14 3.30 -16.89
C HIS A 328 21.43 2.59 -16.45
N THR A 329 22.60 3.20 -16.67
CA THR A 329 23.89 2.65 -16.23
C THR A 329 24.37 3.21 -14.89
N GLY A 330 23.66 4.18 -14.30
CA GLY A 330 24.07 4.89 -13.08
C GLY A 330 25.38 5.67 -13.22
N SER A 331 25.84 5.89 -14.45
CA SER A 331 27.12 6.53 -14.75
C SER A 331 26.99 8.05 -14.82
N ASN A 332 25.80 8.53 -15.19
CA ASN A 332 25.50 9.94 -15.26
C ASN A 332 24.19 10.26 -14.56
N ILE A 333 24.12 11.50 -14.13
CA ILE A 333 23.01 12.12 -13.43
C ILE A 333 22.56 13.30 -14.27
N TYR A 334 21.26 13.51 -14.36
CA TYR A 334 20.65 14.60 -15.08
C TYR A 334 19.81 15.40 -14.11
N VAL A 335 19.99 16.71 -14.14
CA VAL A 335 19.35 17.65 -13.22
C VAL A 335 18.62 18.68 -14.04
N ALA A 336 17.39 19.00 -13.66
CA ALA A 336 16.58 20.02 -14.31
C ALA A 336 16.12 21.08 -13.32
N GLY A 337 15.99 22.31 -13.80
CA GLY A 337 15.69 23.46 -12.98
C GLY A 337 15.58 24.74 -13.81
N TYR A 338 15.89 25.87 -13.18
CA TYR A 338 15.98 27.15 -13.87
C TYR A 338 17.24 27.93 -13.47
N MET A 339 17.52 28.94 -14.27
CA MET A 339 18.60 29.89 -14.02
C MET A 339 18.24 31.29 -14.50
N PHE A 340 18.79 32.34 -13.92
CA PHE A 340 18.62 33.70 -14.43
C PHE A 340 19.27 33.88 -15.81
N THR A 341 18.70 34.79 -16.58
CA THR A 341 19.27 35.23 -17.84
C THR A 341 20.45 36.15 -17.54
N ALA A 342 21.59 35.94 -18.21
CA ALA A 342 22.77 36.77 -17.99
C ALA A 342 22.48 38.24 -18.28
N GLY A 343 22.66 39.10 -17.28
CA GLY A 343 22.38 40.54 -17.38
C GLY A 343 20.89 40.92 -17.26
N ASN A 344 20.00 39.98 -16.95
CA ASN A 344 18.58 40.22 -16.67
C ASN A 344 18.08 39.29 -15.56
N VAL A 345 18.09 39.79 -14.32
CA VAL A 345 17.62 39.06 -13.14
C VAL A 345 16.10 38.87 -13.11
N ASP A 346 15.35 39.57 -13.96
CA ASP A 346 13.89 39.44 -14.05
C ASP A 346 13.46 38.35 -15.05
N SER A 347 14.42 37.64 -15.68
CA SER A 347 14.14 36.60 -16.66
C SER A 347 14.85 35.30 -16.29
N THR A 348 14.15 34.17 -16.41
CA THR A 348 14.71 32.84 -16.13
C THR A 348 14.68 31.95 -17.36
N ASP A 349 15.72 31.14 -17.50
CA ASP A 349 15.89 30.11 -18.53
C ASP A 349 15.72 28.73 -17.91
N LEU A 350 15.06 27.82 -18.64
CA LEU A 350 15.07 26.40 -18.31
C LEU A 350 16.48 25.86 -18.45
N VAL A 351 16.98 25.12 -17.45
CA VAL A 351 18.32 24.52 -17.49
C VAL A 351 18.27 23.01 -17.31
N VAL A 352 19.13 22.32 -18.05
CA VAL A 352 19.43 20.90 -17.87
C VAL A 352 20.94 20.73 -17.72
N LEU A 353 21.35 19.97 -16.72
CA LEU A 353 22.73 19.60 -16.46
C LEU A 353 22.89 18.10 -16.64
N LYS A 354 24.00 17.68 -17.23
CA LYS A 354 24.49 16.31 -17.15
C LYS A 354 25.75 16.29 -16.30
N VAL A 355 25.75 15.47 -15.28
CA VAL A 355 26.82 15.33 -14.30
C VAL A 355 27.27 13.87 -14.27
N SER A 356 28.56 13.62 -14.21
CA SER A 356 29.07 12.25 -14.01
C SER A 356 28.76 11.75 -12.59
N SER A 357 28.77 10.44 -12.36
CA SER A 357 28.59 9.85 -11.02
C SER A 357 29.66 10.26 -9.98
N ALA A 358 30.76 10.87 -10.43
CA ALA A 358 31.82 11.48 -9.62
C ALA A 358 31.58 12.98 -9.31
N GLY A 359 30.47 13.57 -9.77
CA GLY A 359 30.11 14.96 -9.51
C GLY A 359 30.69 15.99 -10.49
N ASN A 360 31.35 15.56 -11.58
CA ASN A 360 31.85 16.48 -12.61
C ASN A 360 30.74 16.84 -13.60
N VAL A 361 30.51 18.13 -13.85
CA VAL A 361 29.59 18.61 -14.89
C VAL A 361 30.17 18.27 -16.27
N LEU A 362 29.45 17.45 -17.03
CA LEU A 362 29.81 17.05 -18.38
C LEU A 362 29.30 18.06 -19.42
N TRP A 363 28.07 18.53 -19.24
CA TRP A 363 27.52 19.64 -20.00
C TRP A 363 26.37 20.31 -19.23
N GLN A 364 26.12 21.57 -19.56
CA GLN A 364 24.96 22.34 -19.13
C GLN A 364 24.36 23.07 -20.33
N LYS A 365 23.03 23.03 -20.41
CA LYS A 365 22.28 23.65 -21.49
C LYS A 365 21.12 24.46 -20.98
N ARG A 366 20.99 25.67 -21.55
CA ARG A 366 19.82 26.53 -21.39
C ARG A 366 18.88 26.31 -22.54
N TYR A 367 17.59 26.31 -22.24
CA TYR A 367 16.52 26.23 -23.21
C TYR A 367 15.60 27.40 -22.94
N ASN A 368 15.61 28.36 -23.85
CA ASN A 368 14.78 29.56 -23.76
C ASN A 368 14.01 29.72 -25.08
N ASN A 369 12.78 30.19 -24.97
CA ASN A 369 12.03 30.72 -26.09
C ASN A 369 12.40 32.21 -26.33
N THR A 370 13.46 32.42 -27.12
CA THR A 370 14.20 33.69 -27.28
C THR A 370 13.44 34.88 -27.87
N SER A 371 12.15 34.75 -28.15
CA SER A 371 11.41 35.76 -28.90
C SER A 371 11.05 37.00 -28.05
N TYR A 372 11.25 36.98 -26.72
CA TYR A 372 10.70 38.00 -25.81
C TYR A 372 11.58 38.25 -24.58
N ALA A 373 11.54 39.48 -24.05
CA ALA A 373 12.28 39.87 -22.84
C ALA A 373 11.43 39.66 -21.57
N ASN A 374 12.09 39.38 -20.44
CA ASN A 374 11.47 39.19 -19.11
C ASN A 374 10.52 37.98 -19.01
N THR A 375 10.87 36.89 -19.68
CA THR A 375 10.13 35.62 -19.59
C THR A 375 10.65 34.75 -18.46
N GLN A 376 9.76 33.92 -17.92
CA GLN A 376 10.07 32.89 -16.94
C GLN A 376 9.98 31.51 -17.60
N ASP A 377 11.10 30.83 -17.75
CA ASP A 377 11.18 29.45 -18.19
C ASP A 377 11.68 28.58 -17.04
N TYR A 378 10.92 27.56 -16.69
CA TYR A 378 11.19 26.67 -15.56
C TYR A 378 11.16 25.22 -16.04
N ALA A 379 12.08 24.38 -15.54
CA ALA A 379 11.90 22.92 -15.56
C ALA A 379 11.66 22.40 -14.14
N PHE A 380 10.55 21.68 -13.97
CA PHE A 380 10.17 21.06 -12.70
C PHE A 380 10.48 19.58 -12.65
N ASN A 381 10.56 18.89 -13.79
CA ASN A 381 10.77 17.44 -13.81
C ASN A 381 11.62 16.97 -15.00
N VAL A 382 12.43 15.93 -14.77
CA VAL A 382 13.26 15.28 -15.79
C VAL A 382 13.16 13.76 -15.73
N ASN A 383 13.12 13.13 -16.90
CA ASN A 383 13.11 11.68 -17.05
C ASN A 383 13.94 11.21 -18.24
N ILE A 384 14.29 9.92 -18.29
CA ILE A 384 15.19 9.37 -19.32
C ILE A 384 14.64 8.05 -19.84
N ASP A 385 14.55 7.91 -21.17
CA ASP A 385 14.17 6.63 -21.79
C ASP A 385 15.33 5.64 -21.86
N THR A 386 15.04 4.38 -22.20
CA THR A 386 16.04 3.30 -22.28
C THR A 386 17.14 3.54 -23.32
N THR A 387 16.98 4.50 -24.22
CA THR A 387 17.98 4.88 -25.22
C THR A 387 18.83 6.08 -24.79
N GLY A 388 18.53 6.67 -23.63
CA GLY A 388 19.22 7.83 -23.08
C GLY A 388 18.68 9.17 -23.56
N ASN A 389 17.54 9.22 -24.25
CA ASN A 389 16.90 10.51 -24.52
C ASN A 389 16.30 11.05 -23.23
N ILE A 390 16.38 12.37 -23.09
CA ILE A 390 16.02 13.10 -21.89
C ILE A 390 14.69 13.80 -22.17
N TYR A 391 13.76 13.71 -21.24
CA TYR A 391 12.45 14.35 -21.30
C TYR A 391 12.37 15.34 -20.15
N VAL A 392 12.03 16.58 -20.45
CA VAL A 392 12.01 17.67 -19.47
C VAL A 392 10.70 18.43 -19.59
N THR A 393 10.10 18.75 -18.44
CA THR A 393 8.87 19.54 -18.39
C THR A 393 8.94 20.67 -17.38
N GLY A 394 8.12 21.69 -17.63
CA GLY A 394 7.81 22.80 -16.74
C GLY A 394 6.89 23.76 -17.46
N TYR A 395 7.23 25.05 -17.46
CA TYR A 395 6.51 26.04 -18.26
C TYR A 395 7.45 27.01 -18.95
N THR A 396 6.93 27.67 -19.98
CA THR A 396 7.55 28.78 -20.73
C THR A 396 6.44 29.76 -21.15
N TYR A 397 6.74 30.72 -22.02
CA TYR A 397 5.73 31.58 -22.65
C TYR A 397 5.69 31.30 -24.16
N ILE A 398 4.51 31.02 -24.69
CA ILE A 398 4.24 30.66 -26.08
C ILE A 398 3.16 31.62 -26.61
N GLY A 399 3.41 32.30 -27.72
CA GLY A 399 2.39 33.17 -28.34
C GLY A 399 2.35 34.59 -27.77
N THR A 400 1.19 35.04 -27.26
CA THR A 400 0.83 36.48 -27.07
C THR A 400 0.77 37.02 -25.62
N TYR A 401 1.54 36.48 -24.67
CA TYR A 401 1.90 37.12 -23.37
C TYR A 401 0.93 37.13 -22.19
N THR A 402 -0.19 36.40 -22.16
CA THR A 402 -1.10 36.51 -20.99
C THR A 402 -1.00 35.36 -19.98
N GLY A 403 -0.32 34.26 -20.30
CA GLY A 403 -0.19 33.08 -19.44
C GLY A 403 1.14 32.35 -19.63
N ARG A 404 1.51 31.53 -18.63
CA ARG A 404 2.58 30.52 -18.78
C ARG A 404 1.99 29.31 -19.50
N ASP A 405 2.78 28.65 -20.33
CA ASP A 405 2.35 27.47 -21.08
C ASP A 405 3.18 26.27 -20.68
N ALA A 406 2.53 25.12 -20.53
CA ALA A 406 3.20 23.87 -20.21
C ALA A 406 4.11 23.45 -21.39
N ILE A 407 5.35 23.07 -21.09
CA ILE A 407 6.33 22.62 -22.10
C ILE A 407 6.79 21.20 -21.81
N LEU A 408 6.88 20.38 -22.86
CA LEU A 408 7.54 19.08 -22.85
C LEU A 408 8.64 19.05 -23.93
N LEU A 409 9.89 18.86 -23.52
CA LEU A 409 11.04 18.75 -24.41
C LEU A 409 11.52 17.30 -24.45
N LYS A 410 11.84 16.81 -25.66
CA LYS A 410 12.67 15.62 -25.85
C LYS A 410 14.04 16.03 -26.36
N LEU A 411 15.08 15.60 -25.67
CA LEU A 411 16.47 15.89 -25.95
C LEU A 411 17.23 14.58 -26.22
N ASN A 412 18.25 14.64 -27.08
CA ASN A 412 19.17 13.51 -27.23
C ASN A 412 20.16 13.45 -26.03
N PRO A 413 20.98 12.40 -25.88
CA PRO A 413 21.94 12.27 -24.77
C PRO A 413 23.01 13.40 -24.68
N ALA A 414 23.21 14.15 -25.76
CA ALA A 414 24.06 15.33 -25.81
C ALA A 414 23.32 16.62 -25.44
N GLY A 415 22.03 16.54 -25.09
CA GLY A 415 21.15 17.67 -24.77
C GLY A 415 20.75 18.50 -25.98
N ASN A 416 20.81 17.99 -27.21
CA ASN A 416 20.23 18.70 -28.35
C ASN A 416 18.73 18.42 -28.40
N VAL A 417 17.92 19.44 -28.66
CA VAL A 417 16.47 19.28 -28.82
C VAL A 417 16.20 18.39 -30.03
N ILE A 418 15.46 17.29 -29.81
CA ILE A 418 14.90 16.45 -30.88
C ILE A 418 13.55 17.04 -31.29
N TRP A 419 12.68 17.31 -30.31
CA TRP A 419 11.43 18.04 -30.49
C TRP A 419 10.99 18.70 -29.18
N GLY A 420 10.14 19.72 -29.28
CA GLY A 420 9.46 20.36 -28.15
C GLY A 420 7.97 20.53 -28.41
N LYS A 421 7.15 20.38 -27.37
CA LYS A 421 5.68 20.48 -27.42
C LYS A 421 5.19 21.42 -26.33
N GLY A 422 4.55 22.51 -26.75
CA GLY A 422 3.80 23.39 -25.87
C GLY A 422 2.35 22.92 -25.75
N ILE A 423 1.79 23.04 -24.56
CA ILE A 423 0.36 22.89 -24.32
C ILE A 423 -0.12 24.21 -23.72
N ASN A 424 -0.95 24.91 -24.50
CA ASN A 424 -1.66 26.13 -24.14
C ASN A 424 -3.16 25.78 -24.24
N THR A 425 -3.84 25.73 -23.11
CA THR A 425 -5.28 25.48 -23.05
C THR A 425 -6.05 26.75 -23.42
N ALA A 426 -7.30 26.60 -23.90
CA ALA A 426 -7.99 27.52 -24.81
C ALA A 426 -8.23 29.00 -24.39
N ASP A 427 -7.62 29.50 -23.32
CA ASP A 427 -7.85 30.84 -22.76
C ASP A 427 -6.58 31.70 -22.56
N ASP A 428 -5.41 31.29 -23.09
CA ASP A 428 -4.11 31.95 -22.84
C ASP A 428 -3.85 32.19 -21.33
N LYS A 429 -4.31 31.23 -20.50
CA LYS A 429 -4.16 31.22 -19.05
C LYS A 429 -2.91 30.41 -18.66
N THR A 430 -2.66 30.28 -17.36
CA THR A 430 -1.45 29.62 -16.87
C THR A 430 -1.61 28.10 -16.90
N ASP A 431 -0.85 27.43 -17.75
CA ASP A 431 -0.67 25.98 -17.79
C ASP A 431 0.74 25.62 -17.32
N VAL A 432 0.84 24.61 -16.46
CA VAL A 432 2.13 24.17 -15.92
C VAL A 432 2.33 22.68 -16.17
N GLY A 433 3.45 22.31 -16.78
CA GLY A 433 3.84 20.91 -16.91
C GLY A 433 4.60 20.42 -15.69
N GLU A 434 3.96 19.63 -14.84
CA GLU A 434 4.50 19.31 -13.51
C GLU A 434 5.40 18.06 -13.51
N CYS A 435 5.00 17.00 -14.22
CA CYS A 435 5.73 15.72 -14.15
C CYS A 435 5.71 14.96 -15.47
N VAL A 436 6.84 14.35 -15.84
CA VAL A 436 6.95 13.46 -16.99
C VAL A 436 7.52 12.11 -16.57
N LYS A 437 6.88 11.01 -16.99
CA LYS A 437 7.38 9.64 -16.80
C LYS A 437 7.40 8.88 -18.11
N ILE A 438 8.44 8.09 -18.33
CA ILE A 438 8.55 7.19 -19.47
C ILE A 438 8.27 5.76 -19.00
N TYR A 439 7.27 5.11 -19.58
CA TYR A 439 6.91 3.74 -19.24
C TYR A 439 6.44 2.97 -20.47
N ASN A 440 7.01 1.78 -20.69
CA ASN A 440 6.72 0.90 -21.82
C ASN A 440 6.66 1.62 -23.19
N GLY A 441 7.66 2.46 -23.47
CA GLY A 441 7.76 3.19 -24.74
C GLY A 441 6.71 4.29 -24.93
N ASN A 442 6.06 4.74 -23.85
CA ASN A 442 5.14 5.87 -23.87
C ASN A 442 5.59 6.96 -22.90
N ILE A 443 5.18 8.17 -23.19
CA ILE A 443 5.34 9.34 -22.33
C ILE A 443 4.02 9.54 -21.60
N TYR A 444 4.10 9.68 -20.28
CA TYR A 444 2.98 10.07 -19.43
C TYR A 444 3.31 11.44 -18.86
N TYR A 445 2.49 12.42 -19.20
CA TYR A 445 2.74 13.82 -18.93
C TYR A 445 1.61 14.39 -18.08
N ALA A 446 1.92 14.77 -16.84
CA ALA A 446 1.00 15.43 -15.94
C ALA A 446 1.14 16.95 -16.06
N ILE A 447 -0.01 17.61 -16.19
CA ILE A 447 -0.13 19.05 -16.45
C ILE A 447 -1.16 19.61 -15.47
N LYS A 448 -0.96 20.84 -15.05
CA LYS A 448 -1.90 21.63 -14.28
C LYS A 448 -2.48 22.72 -15.19
N PRO A 449 -3.56 22.42 -15.94
CA PRO A 449 -4.22 23.43 -16.75
C PRO A 449 -5.08 24.38 -15.90
N SER A 450 -5.17 25.66 -16.31
CA SER A 450 -6.08 26.65 -15.71
C SER A 450 -7.22 26.97 -16.67
N ASP A 451 -8.47 26.76 -16.23
CA ASP A 451 -9.66 27.20 -16.98
C ASP A 451 -10.20 28.56 -16.51
N GLY A 452 -9.48 29.25 -15.63
CA GLY A 452 -9.73 30.61 -15.16
C GLY A 452 -10.69 30.78 -14.00
N SER A 453 -11.24 29.70 -13.46
CA SER A 453 -11.81 29.71 -12.12
C SER A 453 -11.19 28.65 -11.23
N ASP A 454 -10.79 27.50 -11.79
CA ASP A 454 -10.23 26.39 -11.03
C ASP A 454 -8.95 25.84 -11.67
N TRP A 455 -8.07 25.29 -10.85
CA TRP A 455 -6.95 24.47 -11.29
C TRP A 455 -7.37 23.00 -11.36
N GLN A 456 -7.21 22.38 -12.52
CA GLN A 456 -7.52 20.97 -12.73
C GLN A 456 -6.24 20.13 -12.83
N LEU A 457 -6.40 18.82 -12.72
CA LEU A 457 -5.35 17.85 -13.02
C LEU A 457 -5.52 17.33 -14.45
N GLY A 458 -4.56 17.60 -15.33
CA GLY A 458 -4.48 17.02 -16.67
C GLY A 458 -3.45 15.89 -16.73
N VAL A 459 -3.79 14.79 -17.42
CA VAL A 459 -2.83 13.74 -17.77
C VAL A 459 -2.91 13.46 -19.27
N VAL A 460 -1.76 13.47 -19.93
CA VAL A 460 -1.63 13.22 -21.36
C VAL A 460 -0.68 12.06 -21.58
N LYS A 461 -1.12 11.06 -22.34
CA LYS A 461 -0.25 9.98 -22.82
C LYS A 461 0.16 10.26 -24.25
N LEU A 462 1.46 10.16 -24.53
CA LEU A 462 2.04 10.34 -25.85
C LEU A 462 2.91 9.14 -26.24
N ASN A 463 3.12 8.93 -27.53
CA ASN A 463 4.22 8.08 -27.99
C ASN A 463 5.58 8.82 -27.93
N LEU A 464 6.70 8.13 -28.18
CA LEU A 464 8.05 8.74 -28.09
C LEU A 464 8.34 9.80 -29.18
N ASP A 465 7.51 9.87 -30.21
CA ASP A 465 7.52 10.94 -31.23
C ASP A 465 6.67 12.15 -30.78
N GLY A 466 6.04 12.04 -29.61
CA GLY A 466 5.21 13.04 -28.97
C GLY A 466 3.83 13.23 -29.63
N ASN A 467 3.33 12.23 -30.34
CA ASN A 467 1.92 12.21 -30.76
C ASN A 467 1.05 11.83 -29.58
N ILE A 468 -0.01 12.61 -29.33
CA ILE A 468 -0.97 12.33 -28.26
C ILE A 468 -1.72 11.04 -28.60
N LEU A 469 -1.72 10.10 -27.66
CA LEU A 469 -2.49 8.86 -27.72
C LEU A 469 -3.84 9.05 -27.01
N TRP A 470 -3.83 9.72 -25.85
CA TRP A 470 -5.03 10.19 -25.15
C TRP A 470 -4.66 11.32 -24.19
N GLY A 471 -5.66 12.13 -23.83
CA GLY A 471 -5.57 13.14 -22.77
C GLY A 471 -6.86 13.11 -21.95
N ALA A 472 -6.76 13.36 -20.65
CA ALA A 472 -7.89 13.42 -19.74
C ALA A 472 -7.66 14.47 -18.66
N ARG A 473 -8.76 15.09 -18.20
CA ARG A 473 -8.77 15.98 -17.05
C ARG A 473 -9.48 15.32 -15.87
N TYR A 474 -9.02 15.65 -14.67
CA TYR A 474 -9.56 15.20 -13.40
C TYR A 474 -9.66 16.40 -12.47
N GLY A 475 -10.73 16.45 -11.70
CA GLY A 475 -10.99 17.54 -10.76
C GLY A 475 -12.49 17.72 -10.58
N THR A 476 -12.86 18.49 -9.57
CA THR A 476 -14.24 18.89 -9.30
C THR A 476 -14.33 20.40 -9.43
N THR A 477 -15.40 20.91 -10.03
CA THR A 477 -15.64 22.36 -10.12
C THR A 477 -15.64 23.00 -8.72
N GLY A 478 -14.94 24.12 -8.58
CA GLY A 478 -14.77 24.87 -7.34
C GLY A 478 -13.61 24.41 -6.44
N LEU A 479 -12.75 23.51 -6.93
CA LEU A 479 -11.57 23.01 -6.20
C LEU A 479 -10.31 23.16 -7.03
N ASP A 480 -9.26 23.71 -6.42
CA ASP A 480 -7.94 23.88 -7.06
C ASP A 480 -7.01 22.71 -6.78
N TYR A 481 -6.73 21.89 -7.80
CA TYR A 481 -5.76 20.82 -7.73
C TYR A 481 -4.37 21.34 -8.10
N SER A 482 -3.37 21.11 -7.25
CA SER A 482 -1.97 21.33 -7.58
C SER A 482 -1.21 20.03 -7.48
N LEU A 483 -0.73 19.54 -8.63
CA LEU A 483 0.06 18.32 -8.71
C LEU A 483 1.54 18.63 -8.56
N TRP A 484 2.28 17.73 -7.90
CA TRP A 484 3.73 17.82 -7.80
C TRP A 484 4.45 16.66 -8.46
N ASN A 485 3.90 15.44 -8.38
CA ASN A 485 4.61 14.26 -8.86
C ASN A 485 3.65 13.12 -9.24
N MET A 486 4.18 12.19 -10.04
CA MET A 486 3.48 11.00 -10.51
C MET A 486 4.42 9.79 -10.45
N ALA A 487 3.91 8.64 -10.02
CA ALA A 487 4.59 7.35 -10.11
C ALA A 487 3.79 6.41 -11.00
N ILE A 488 4.50 5.47 -11.65
CA ILE A 488 3.89 4.43 -12.47
C ILE A 488 4.37 3.08 -11.92
N ASP A 489 3.43 2.21 -11.60
CA ASP A 489 3.76 0.85 -11.12
C ASP A 489 4.05 -0.12 -12.29
N ASN A 490 4.43 -1.36 -11.95
CA ASN A 490 4.72 -2.38 -12.95
C ASN A 490 3.50 -2.85 -13.76
N THR A 491 2.29 -2.47 -13.37
CA THR A 491 1.06 -2.74 -14.13
C THR A 491 0.75 -1.62 -15.13
N GLY A 492 1.46 -0.50 -15.05
CA GLY A 492 1.20 0.72 -15.79
C GLY A 492 0.09 1.59 -15.17
N SER A 493 -0.32 1.32 -13.93
CA SER A 493 -1.19 2.21 -13.18
C SER A 493 -0.41 3.45 -12.75
N MET A 494 -1.03 4.62 -12.89
CA MET A 494 -0.45 5.89 -12.51
C MET A 494 -1.00 6.31 -11.14
N TYR A 495 -0.12 6.83 -10.31
CA TYR A 495 -0.44 7.40 -9.00
C TYR A 495 0.06 8.83 -8.98
N LEU A 496 -0.80 9.77 -8.62
CA LEU A 496 -0.48 11.19 -8.65
C LEU A 496 -0.79 11.82 -7.30
N THR A 497 0.12 12.67 -6.83
CA THR A 497 0.00 13.34 -5.53
C THR A 497 0.09 14.84 -5.67
N GLY A 498 -0.50 15.54 -4.70
CA GLY A 498 -0.45 16.98 -4.64
C GLY A 498 -1.24 17.54 -3.46
N TYR A 499 -1.86 18.69 -3.66
CA TYR A 499 -2.90 19.21 -2.77
C TYR A 499 -4.14 19.68 -3.53
N VAL A 500 -5.27 19.69 -2.84
CA VAL A 500 -6.55 20.27 -3.28
C VAL A 500 -6.88 21.45 -2.38
N SER A 501 -7.19 22.62 -2.95
CA SER A 501 -7.54 23.80 -2.18
C SER A 501 -9.05 24.00 -2.11
N ASN A 502 -9.59 24.14 -0.88
CA ASN A 502 -11.01 24.41 -0.61
C ASN A 502 -11.23 25.37 0.59
N ALA A 503 -10.26 26.25 0.86
CA ALA A 503 -10.05 27.19 1.99
C ALA A 503 -8.77 26.85 2.79
N THR A 504 -8.44 25.56 2.86
CA THR A 504 -7.13 25.01 3.22
C THR A 504 -6.63 24.13 2.08
N ASN A 505 -5.33 23.82 2.06
CA ASN A 505 -4.78 22.88 1.09
C ASN A 505 -4.76 21.49 1.73
N ASP A 506 -5.39 20.49 1.12
CA ASP A 506 -5.42 19.14 1.66
C ASP A 506 -4.66 18.19 0.74
N LEU A 507 -3.82 17.31 1.28
CA LEU A 507 -3.04 16.36 0.48
C LEU A 507 -4.01 15.50 -0.33
N PHE A 508 -3.77 15.31 -1.63
CA PHE A 508 -4.54 14.35 -2.41
C PHE A 508 -3.67 13.27 -3.02
N LEU A 509 -4.30 12.11 -3.23
CA LEU A 509 -3.76 11.01 -3.98
C LEU A 509 -4.83 10.46 -4.93
N VAL A 510 -4.47 10.26 -6.20
CA VAL A 510 -5.34 9.66 -7.20
C VAL A 510 -4.64 8.50 -7.89
N LYS A 511 -5.38 7.42 -8.11
CA LYS A 511 -4.96 6.30 -8.96
C LYS A 511 -5.72 6.30 -10.27
N LEU A 512 -4.99 6.21 -11.36
CA LEU A 512 -5.49 6.01 -12.71
C LEU A 512 -4.96 4.68 -13.25
N ASN A 513 -5.76 3.96 -14.03
CA ASN A 513 -5.23 2.81 -14.77
C ASN A 513 -4.41 3.27 -16.00
N SER A 514 -3.75 2.35 -16.69
CA SER A 514 -2.88 2.64 -17.85
C SER A 514 -3.58 3.31 -19.05
N SER A 515 -4.92 3.34 -19.05
CA SER A 515 -5.76 4.00 -20.05
C SER A 515 -6.29 5.36 -19.59
N GLY A 516 -5.87 5.86 -18.43
CA GLY A 516 -6.34 7.13 -17.88
C GLY A 516 -7.74 7.05 -17.22
N VAL A 517 -8.26 5.88 -16.90
CA VAL A 517 -9.53 5.79 -16.16
C VAL A 517 -9.24 5.87 -14.66
N LYS A 518 -9.83 6.86 -13.99
CA LYS A 518 -9.75 7.03 -12.53
C LYS A 518 -10.31 5.79 -11.83
N GLN A 519 -9.50 5.19 -10.96
CA GLN A 519 -9.87 4.03 -10.15
C GLN A 519 -10.39 4.49 -8.79
N TRP A 520 -9.69 5.44 -8.18
CA TRP A 520 -10.04 6.08 -6.92
C TRP A 520 -9.25 7.37 -6.75
N ASP A 521 -9.74 8.25 -5.89
CA ASP A 521 -9.06 9.41 -5.36
C ASP A 521 -9.37 9.55 -3.87
N VAL A 522 -8.44 10.11 -3.13
CA VAL A 522 -8.56 10.37 -1.70
C VAL A 522 -7.92 11.73 -1.40
N THR A 523 -8.58 12.48 -0.53
CA THR A 523 -8.00 13.67 0.11
C THR A 523 -7.76 13.35 1.58
N GLN A 524 -6.61 13.79 2.06
CA GLN A 524 -6.20 13.75 3.44
C GLN A 524 -6.30 15.17 3.98
N ASP A 525 -7.31 15.36 4.82
CA ASP A 525 -7.51 16.52 5.68
C ASP A 525 -7.28 16.01 7.10
N HIS A 526 -6.16 16.41 7.72
CA HIS A 526 -5.88 16.06 9.12
C HIS A 526 -6.56 17.01 10.11
N ASP A 527 -6.65 18.28 9.74
CA ASP A 527 -7.25 19.36 10.51
C ASP A 527 -7.62 20.53 9.58
N SER A 528 -8.15 21.62 10.14
CA SER A 528 -8.44 22.83 9.36
C SER A 528 -7.18 23.62 8.97
N LYS A 529 -6.05 22.97 8.67
CA LYS A 529 -4.79 23.56 8.22
C LYS A 529 -4.34 22.85 6.95
N SER A 530 -3.17 23.22 6.45
CA SER A 530 -2.71 22.77 5.14
C SER A 530 -1.86 21.50 5.27
N ASP A 531 -2.09 20.55 4.36
CA ASP A 531 -1.39 19.30 4.17
C ASP A 531 -1.01 19.17 2.68
N HIS A 532 0.19 18.70 2.39
CA HIS A 532 0.69 18.66 1.01
C HIS A 532 1.40 17.34 0.70
N GLY A 533 1.08 16.71 -0.43
CA GLY A 533 1.89 15.61 -0.97
C GLY A 533 2.80 16.11 -2.09
N TYR A 534 4.12 15.98 -1.94
CA TYR A 534 5.10 16.45 -2.93
C TYR A 534 5.75 15.32 -3.71
N GLY A 535 6.12 14.24 -3.04
CA GLY A 535 6.85 13.13 -3.65
C GLY A 535 6.03 11.84 -3.64
N ILE A 536 6.14 11.04 -4.70
CA ILE A 536 5.49 9.75 -4.80
C ILE A 536 6.37 8.71 -5.51
N ALA A 537 6.37 7.47 -5.01
CA ALA A 537 7.06 6.33 -5.62
C ALA A 537 6.20 5.07 -5.56
N ALA A 538 6.15 4.33 -6.67
CA ALA A 538 5.49 3.03 -6.73
C ALA A 538 6.53 1.92 -6.54
N GLY A 539 6.33 1.09 -5.52
CA GLY A 539 7.19 -0.03 -5.18
C GLY A 539 6.84 -1.30 -5.94
N ASN A 540 7.85 -2.16 -6.10
CA ASN A 540 7.68 -3.50 -6.67
C ASN A 540 7.07 -4.51 -5.68
N ASP A 541 6.94 -4.11 -4.42
CA ASP A 541 6.33 -4.84 -3.31
C ASP A 541 4.79 -4.73 -3.30
N GLY A 542 4.21 -4.03 -4.29
CA GLY A 542 2.79 -3.81 -4.36
C GLY A 542 2.30 -2.63 -3.51
N TYR A 543 3.20 -1.75 -3.06
CA TYR A 543 2.88 -0.53 -2.33
C TYR A 543 3.21 0.73 -3.15
N VAL A 544 2.58 1.82 -2.78
CA VAL A 544 2.84 3.17 -3.25
C VAL A 544 3.12 4.03 -2.04
N TYR A 545 4.17 4.83 -2.14
CA TYR A 545 4.70 5.63 -1.06
C TYR A 545 4.55 7.10 -1.42
N VAL A 546 3.97 7.89 -0.52
CA VAL A 546 3.81 9.34 -0.68
C VAL A 546 4.57 10.02 0.44
N VAL A 547 5.27 11.11 0.12
CA VAL A 547 5.89 11.99 1.10
C VAL A 547 5.36 13.41 0.97
N GLY A 548 5.22 14.06 2.12
CA GLY A 548 4.59 15.36 2.23
C GLY A 548 4.92 16.09 3.52
N ASP A 549 4.16 17.16 3.75
CA ASP A 549 4.03 17.80 5.06
C ASP A 549 2.57 17.72 5.54
N ILE A 550 2.40 17.62 6.86
CA ILE A 550 1.11 17.72 7.53
C ILE A 550 1.25 18.65 8.72
N TYR A 551 0.36 19.62 8.86
CA TYR A 551 0.33 20.48 10.04
C TYR A 551 -0.29 19.74 11.22
N GLY A 552 0.22 19.97 12.43
CA GLY A 552 -0.45 19.43 13.61
C GLY A 552 -0.20 17.93 13.84
N GLY A 553 0.63 17.29 13.01
CA GLY A 553 0.88 15.85 13.05
C GLY A 553 1.39 15.38 14.41
N LEU A 554 2.37 16.11 14.98
CA LEU A 554 2.99 15.85 16.28
C LEU A 554 3.01 17.08 17.18
N THR A 555 3.19 18.25 16.58
CA THR A 555 3.28 19.54 17.27
C THR A 555 2.47 20.59 16.53
N SER A 556 2.46 21.84 16.99
CA SER A 556 1.82 22.96 16.27
C SER A 556 2.62 23.45 15.04
N TRP A 557 3.39 22.57 14.41
CA TRP A 557 4.31 22.83 13.30
C TRP A 557 4.01 21.80 12.20
N TYR A 558 4.58 22.00 11.02
CA TYR A 558 4.50 21.02 9.93
C TYR A 558 5.53 19.93 10.15
N ASP A 559 5.12 18.67 10.03
CA ASP A 559 6.02 17.51 10.17
C ASP A 559 6.08 16.72 8.87
N ILE A 560 7.21 16.05 8.59
CA ILE A 560 7.31 15.16 7.42
C ILE A 560 6.34 14.01 7.60
N CYS A 561 5.42 13.86 6.66
CA CYS A 561 4.52 12.71 6.60
C CYS A 561 4.95 11.76 5.49
N VAL A 562 5.13 10.48 5.82
CA VAL A 562 5.28 9.40 4.83
C VAL A 562 4.10 8.45 4.95
N LEU A 563 3.45 8.20 3.82
CA LEU A 563 2.34 7.27 3.67
C LEU A 563 2.81 6.07 2.86
N LYS A 564 2.57 4.87 3.37
CA LYS A 564 2.70 3.61 2.63
C LYS A 564 1.31 3.03 2.41
N ILE A 565 0.95 2.87 1.14
CA ILE A 565 -0.41 2.53 0.71
C ILE A 565 -0.33 1.33 -0.22
N GLN A 566 -1.21 0.35 -0.08
CA GLN A 566 -1.26 -0.76 -1.02
C GLN A 566 -1.76 -0.32 -2.41
N SER A 567 -1.15 -0.87 -3.45
CA SER A 567 -1.48 -0.55 -4.85
C SER A 567 -2.85 -1.07 -5.29
N ASP A 568 -3.35 -2.16 -4.71
CA ASP A 568 -4.60 -2.86 -5.08
C ASP A 568 -5.85 -2.39 -4.30
N GLN A 569 -5.73 -1.28 -3.58
CA GLN A 569 -6.82 -0.74 -2.76
C GLN A 569 -8.04 -0.32 -3.58
N THR A 570 -9.22 -0.48 -2.97
CA THR A 570 -10.50 0.08 -3.44
C THR A 570 -10.76 1.43 -2.76
N SER A 571 -11.68 2.21 -3.32
CA SER A 571 -12.02 3.57 -2.82
C SER A 571 -12.52 3.61 -1.37
N GLN A 572 -13.12 2.54 -0.85
CA GLN A 572 -13.61 2.49 0.55
C GLN A 572 -12.50 2.17 1.56
N ASN A 573 -11.49 1.39 1.17
CA ASN A 573 -10.42 0.96 2.08
C ASN A 573 -9.31 2.02 2.21
N ILE A 574 -9.07 2.80 1.16
CA ILE A 574 -8.01 3.83 1.15
C ILE A 574 -8.26 4.94 2.17
N LEU A 575 -9.50 5.39 2.36
CA LEU A 575 -9.86 6.41 3.35
C LEU A 575 -9.54 5.94 4.77
N SER A 576 -9.80 4.67 5.07
CA SER A 576 -9.45 4.10 6.37
C SER A 576 -7.94 4.05 6.55
N VAL A 577 -7.16 3.64 5.54
CA VAL A 577 -5.70 3.59 5.62
C VAL A 577 -5.10 4.99 5.81
N VAL A 578 -5.52 5.96 5.01
CA VAL A 578 -5.00 7.33 5.06
C VAL A 578 -5.31 8.02 6.41
N ASN A 579 -6.47 7.72 7.01
CA ASN A 579 -6.95 8.39 8.23
C ASN A 579 -6.76 7.58 9.53
N THR A 580 -6.52 6.27 9.47
CA THR A 580 -6.46 5.37 10.65
C THR A 580 -5.21 4.50 10.74
N ALA A 581 -4.30 4.56 9.75
CA ALA A 581 -3.04 3.81 9.81
C ALA A 581 -2.25 4.12 11.09
N TYR A 582 -1.60 3.09 11.65
CA TYR A 582 -0.82 3.17 12.89
C TYR A 582 0.21 4.30 12.85
N SER A 583 -0.13 5.45 13.44
CA SER A 583 0.79 6.55 13.66
C SER A 583 1.79 6.13 14.73
N THR A 584 3.03 5.87 14.33
CA THR A 584 4.15 5.89 15.30
C THR A 584 4.99 7.10 15.00
N ASN A 585 5.14 7.92 16.02
CA ASN A 585 5.77 9.22 15.92
C ASN A 585 7.26 9.04 16.18
N GLN A 586 8.09 9.52 15.27
CA GLN A 586 9.55 9.48 15.43
C GLN A 586 10.01 10.89 15.85
N THR A 587 10.17 11.09 17.16
CA THR A 587 10.56 12.38 17.76
C THR A 587 11.91 12.28 18.46
N GLY A 588 12.59 13.43 18.63
CA GLY A 588 13.74 13.55 19.52
C GLY A 588 14.97 12.73 19.16
N TRP A 589 15.10 12.33 17.89
CA TRP A 589 16.27 11.59 17.39
C TRP A 589 17.44 12.55 17.13
N SER A 590 18.66 12.05 17.33
CA SER A 590 19.87 12.82 17.06
C SER A 590 20.01 13.07 15.56
N VAL A 591 20.06 14.34 15.17
CA VAL A 591 20.37 14.78 13.81
C VAL A 591 21.87 14.75 13.61
N THR A 592 22.36 14.10 12.55
CA THR A 592 23.78 14.17 12.17
C THR A 592 24.00 15.30 11.18
N ASP A 593 24.73 16.33 11.61
CA ASP A 593 25.06 17.49 10.78
C ASP A 593 26.25 17.21 9.85
N LEU A 594 26.12 17.67 8.61
CA LEU A 594 27.13 17.62 7.57
C LEU A 594 27.23 18.99 6.90
N ASN A 595 28.40 19.30 6.34
CA ASN A 595 28.65 20.56 5.63
C ASN A 595 28.88 20.33 4.14
N PHE A 596 28.57 21.35 3.34
CA PHE A 596 29.13 21.45 1.99
C PHE A 596 30.65 21.59 2.07
N THR A 597 31.36 20.77 1.30
CA THR A 597 32.83 20.73 1.28
C THR A 597 33.42 21.33 0.02
N GLU A 598 32.62 21.52 -1.04
CA GLU A 598 33.09 22.02 -2.32
C GLU A 598 32.12 23.02 -2.98
N SER A 599 32.61 24.23 -3.23
CA SER A 599 32.04 25.16 -4.21
C SER A 599 32.82 25.06 -5.51
N SER A 600 32.12 24.89 -6.63
CA SER A 600 32.74 24.80 -7.94
C SER A 600 32.17 25.91 -8.83
N PRO A 601 32.93 27.00 -9.07
CA PRO A 601 32.54 27.99 -10.06
C PRO A 601 32.59 27.35 -11.45
N TYR A 602 31.50 27.42 -12.21
CA TYR A 602 31.42 26.81 -13.53
C TYR A 602 30.89 27.80 -14.58
N THR A 603 31.60 27.92 -15.71
CA THR A 603 31.34 28.96 -16.72
C THR A 603 30.93 28.44 -18.10
N ASN A 604 30.89 27.12 -18.31
CA ASN A 604 30.63 26.54 -19.64
C ASN A 604 29.14 26.23 -19.86
N VAL A 605 28.34 27.28 -19.95
CA VAL A 605 26.91 27.16 -20.27
C VAL A 605 26.68 27.39 -21.76
N THR A 606 26.04 26.43 -22.42
CA THR A 606 25.70 26.55 -23.85
C THR A 606 24.21 26.82 -24.05
N ASN A 607 23.89 27.75 -24.96
CA ASN A 607 22.51 28.07 -25.30
C ASN A 607 21.97 27.08 -26.34
N ALA A 608 20.75 26.59 -26.10
CA ALA A 608 19.97 25.85 -27.08
C ALA A 608 18.65 26.59 -27.33
N THR A 609 18.37 26.92 -28.58
CA THR A 609 17.09 27.54 -28.96
C THR A 609 16.01 26.46 -29.02
N ILE A 610 14.89 26.70 -28.35
CA ILE A 610 13.70 25.85 -28.49
C ILE A 610 12.92 26.32 -29.71
N ASN A 611 12.80 25.47 -30.73
CA ASN A 611 11.80 25.67 -31.79
C ASN A 611 10.55 24.88 -31.40
N ILE A 612 9.58 25.55 -30.78
CA ILE A 612 8.30 24.94 -30.44
C ILE A 612 7.49 24.83 -31.73
N GLY A 613 7.26 23.60 -32.20
CA GLY A 613 6.32 23.36 -33.30
C GLY A 613 4.92 23.77 -32.86
N GLY A 614 4.31 24.73 -33.57
CA GLY A 614 3.06 25.42 -33.22
C GLY A 614 1.78 24.59 -33.21
N ASN A 615 1.82 23.34 -32.74
CA ASN A 615 0.61 22.60 -32.41
C ASN A 615 0.15 23.04 -31.02
N ILE A 616 -0.49 24.21 -30.98
CA ILE A 616 -1.42 24.60 -29.93
C ILE A 616 -2.52 23.53 -29.99
N TYR A 617 -2.68 22.75 -28.92
CA TYR A 617 -3.81 21.81 -28.82
C TYR A 617 -4.94 22.49 -28.07
N PRO A 618 -5.93 23.07 -28.76
CA PRO A 618 -7.07 23.74 -28.11
C PRO A 618 -8.05 22.75 -27.43
N GLY A 619 -7.71 21.46 -27.32
CA GLY A 619 -8.66 20.40 -26.98
C GLY A 619 -8.09 19.36 -26.03
N LEU A 620 -7.93 19.74 -24.76
CA LEU A 620 -8.20 18.81 -23.67
C LEU A 620 -9.65 19.09 -23.25
N GLU A 621 -10.64 18.63 -24.03
CA GLU A 621 -12.05 18.63 -23.60
C GLU A 621 -12.35 17.36 -22.80
#